data_AF-A0A1H6C8I2-F1
#
_entry.id   AF-A0A1H6C8I2-F1
#
_cell.length_a   1.000
_cell.length_b   1.000
_cell.length_c   1.000
_cell.angle_alpha   90.00
_cell.angle_beta   90.00
_cell.angle_gamma   90.00
#
_symmetry.space_group_name_H-M   'P 1'
#
loop_
_entity.id
_entity.type
_entity.pdbx_description
1 polymer ?
#
loop_
_entity_poly.entity_id
_entity_poly.type
_entity_poly.pdbx_seq_one_letter_code
_entity_poly.pdbx_strand_id
1 'polypeptide(L)'
;MKKIAVITTGGTIASTTDPETGRSIAGKLTGEKLLGAYKDLSSDQVELEVFSAFQIPSNAMDFDKLLLLKSVVESFLLRTDISGVVITHGTDTLEETSYFLSLAITSHKPVVTTGSQRIPSEIGSDSFANIRDAITLAAADQPDYSDTLLVFNEKIFSPRSVRKVHTSNVDGFAGGQIGTIDRGEVFIQCTATAAKACFDALPAMAEVQLIKAASGMSDLFIRAATTSNAQGLVIEGFGRGHVPPSWLPAIKEAVDSGMKVVITSACDEGRVFPAYEYPGSFADLTANGVIGGQDLDAKKARILLACLIGAGQAVDSQSFL
;
A
#
# COMPACT_ATOMS: atom_id res chain seq x y z
N MET A 1 20.06 19.61 13.20
CA MET A 1 20.35 18.55 12.22
C MET A 1 19.33 17.45 12.44
N LYS A 2 18.57 17.08 11.42
CA LYS A 2 17.58 15.99 11.47
C LYS A 2 18.20 14.74 10.89
N LYS A 3 18.09 13.63 11.60
CA LYS A 3 18.60 12.34 11.12
C LYS A 3 17.46 11.51 10.55
N ILE A 4 17.55 11.13 9.29
CA ILE A 4 16.52 10.38 8.57
C ILE A 4 17.06 8.97 8.29
N ALA A 5 16.31 7.96 8.71
CA ALA A 5 16.62 6.58 8.36
C ALA A 5 16.06 6.27 6.96
N VAL A 6 16.91 5.86 6.03
CA VAL A 6 16.54 5.44 4.67
C VAL A 6 16.57 3.91 4.62
N ILE A 7 15.39 3.30 4.68
CA ILE A 7 15.20 1.86 4.63
C ILE A 7 14.96 1.43 3.18
N THR A 8 15.79 0.52 2.66
CA THR A 8 15.63 0.01 1.29
C THR A 8 15.03 -1.37 1.28
N THR A 9 14.02 -1.61 0.42
CA THR A 9 13.44 -2.95 0.20
C THR A 9 13.80 -3.56 -1.17
N GLY A 10 14.54 -2.83 -1.99
CA GLY A 10 14.90 -3.20 -3.36
C GLY A 10 14.13 -2.38 -4.40
N GLY A 11 13.57 -3.06 -5.41
CA GLY A 11 12.83 -2.42 -6.50
C GLY A 11 13.68 -1.67 -7.54
N THR A 12 12.98 -1.02 -8.49
CA THR A 12 13.57 -0.27 -9.63
C THR A 12 14.56 0.80 -9.21
N ILE A 13 14.27 1.46 -8.08
CA ILE A 13 15.05 2.54 -7.52
C ILE A 13 16.43 2.07 -7.03
N ALA A 14 16.58 0.78 -6.76
CA ALA A 14 17.85 0.13 -6.42
C ALA A 14 18.36 -0.80 -7.53
N SER A 15 17.91 -0.63 -8.79
CA SER A 15 18.29 -1.50 -9.90
C SER A 15 19.57 -1.08 -10.62
N THR A 16 20.16 -2.01 -11.36
CA THR A 16 21.17 -1.72 -12.40
C THR A 16 20.71 -2.25 -13.75
N THR A 17 21.35 -1.82 -14.84
CA THR A 17 21.19 -2.46 -16.14
C THR A 17 22.03 -3.73 -16.22
N ASP A 18 21.47 -4.79 -16.81
CA ASP A 18 22.19 -5.96 -17.27
C ASP A 18 22.97 -5.60 -18.56
N PRO A 19 24.31 -5.70 -18.57
CA PRO A 19 25.11 -5.35 -19.73
C PRO A 19 24.91 -6.29 -20.94
N GLU A 20 24.43 -7.51 -20.74
CA GLU A 20 24.23 -8.49 -21.82
C GLU A 20 22.84 -8.36 -22.45
N THR A 21 21.81 -8.15 -21.62
CA THR A 21 20.42 -8.12 -22.08
C THR A 21 19.86 -6.71 -22.27
N GLY A 22 20.52 -5.69 -21.71
CA GLY A 22 20.03 -4.31 -21.66
C GLY A 22 18.82 -4.12 -20.74
N ARG A 23 18.36 -5.17 -20.04
CA ARG A 23 17.19 -5.15 -19.16
C ARG A 23 17.58 -4.68 -17.76
N SER A 24 16.60 -4.16 -17.02
CA SER A 24 16.81 -3.74 -15.63
C SER A 24 16.81 -4.94 -14.69
N ILE A 25 17.82 -5.04 -13.83
CA ILE A 25 17.91 -6.01 -12.74
C ILE A 25 17.42 -5.34 -11.46
N ALA A 26 16.22 -5.71 -11.02
CA ALA A 26 15.56 -5.19 -9.82
C ALA A 26 16.42 -5.37 -8.57
N GLY A 27 16.64 -4.29 -7.82
CA GLY A 27 17.31 -4.35 -6.52
C GLY A 27 18.69 -5.00 -6.57
N LYS A 28 19.65 -4.46 -7.30
CA LYS A 28 21.05 -4.92 -7.26
C LYS A 28 22.01 -3.93 -6.56
N LEU A 29 21.58 -2.68 -6.37
CA LEU A 29 22.30 -1.66 -5.60
C LEU A 29 21.97 -1.82 -4.10
N THR A 30 23.00 -1.71 -3.25
CA THR A 30 22.79 -1.52 -1.82
C THR A 30 22.35 -0.08 -1.55
N GLY A 31 21.65 0.17 -0.44
CA GLY A 31 21.19 1.51 -0.12
C GLY A 31 22.33 2.53 0.00
N GLU A 32 23.50 2.12 0.49
CA GLU A 32 24.67 2.99 0.62
C GLU A 32 25.21 3.38 -0.76
N LYS A 33 25.18 2.46 -1.73
CA LYS A 33 25.54 2.78 -3.12
C LYS A 33 24.51 3.68 -3.78
N LEU A 34 23.23 3.49 -3.48
CA LEU A 34 22.15 4.34 -3.98
C LEU A 34 22.33 5.78 -3.48
N LEU A 35 22.45 5.98 -2.16
CA LEU A 35 22.67 7.33 -1.61
C LEU A 35 24.07 7.88 -1.93
N GLY A 36 25.08 7.02 -2.08
CA GLY A 36 26.42 7.42 -2.50
C GLY A 36 26.47 8.01 -3.92
N ALA A 37 25.51 7.65 -4.78
CA ALA A 37 25.32 8.29 -6.09
C ALA A 37 24.68 9.69 -6.00
N TYR A 38 24.12 10.02 -4.83
CA TYR A 38 23.32 11.21 -4.58
C TYR A 38 23.87 12.00 -3.39
N LYS A 39 25.17 12.33 -3.44
CA LYS A 39 25.88 13.00 -2.34
C LYS A 39 25.24 14.31 -1.88
N ASP A 40 24.50 14.98 -2.77
CA ASP A 40 23.82 16.26 -2.50
C ASP A 40 22.55 16.10 -1.65
N LEU A 41 22.10 14.86 -1.36
CA LEU A 41 20.93 14.62 -0.48
C LEU A 41 21.26 14.79 1.00
N SER A 42 22.53 14.63 1.39
CA SER A 42 22.99 14.98 2.72
C SER A 42 23.37 16.46 2.73
N SER A 43 22.95 17.18 3.77
CA SER A 43 23.25 18.60 3.93
C SER A 43 23.64 18.88 5.38
N ASP A 44 24.12 20.09 5.67
CA ASP A 44 24.37 20.53 7.05
C ASP A 44 23.11 20.46 7.95
N GLN A 45 21.92 20.32 7.34
CA GLN A 45 20.64 20.25 8.02
C GLN A 45 20.10 18.82 8.16
N VAL A 46 20.46 17.90 7.25
CA VAL A 46 19.94 16.52 7.20
C VAL A 46 21.06 15.49 7.13
N GLU A 47 21.08 14.60 8.11
CA GLU A 47 21.94 13.41 8.16
C GLU A 47 21.14 12.17 7.74
N LEU A 48 21.74 11.29 6.93
CA LEU A 48 21.09 10.07 6.44
C LEU A 48 21.74 8.82 7.04
N GLU A 49 20.92 7.93 7.60
CA GLU A 49 21.33 6.59 8.03
C GLU A 49 20.65 5.55 7.14
N VAL A 50 21.43 4.70 6.48
CA VAL A 50 20.88 3.71 5.55
C VAL A 50 20.74 2.35 6.21
N PHE A 51 19.63 1.67 5.94
CA PHE A 51 19.42 0.29 6.32
C PHE A 51 18.80 -0.52 5.18
N SER A 52 19.49 -1.54 4.70
CA SER A 52 18.91 -2.46 3.71
C SER A 52 18.09 -3.55 4.40
N ALA A 53 16.77 -3.39 4.41
CA ALA A 53 15.85 -4.38 4.97
C ALA A 53 15.71 -5.58 4.03
N PHE A 54 15.51 -5.32 2.73
CA PHE A 54 15.36 -6.35 1.70
C PHE A 54 16.04 -5.96 0.41
N GLN A 55 16.19 -6.96 -0.46
CA GLN A 55 16.73 -6.82 -1.80
C GLN A 55 15.88 -7.62 -2.80
N ILE A 56 14.61 -7.26 -2.94
CA ILE A 56 13.63 -8.02 -3.73
C ILE A 56 12.86 -7.14 -4.73
N PRO A 57 12.29 -7.74 -5.79
CA PRO A 57 11.29 -7.04 -6.59
C PRO A 57 9.97 -6.92 -5.81
N SER A 58 9.22 -5.83 -6.02
CA SER A 58 7.99 -5.52 -5.27
C SER A 58 6.90 -6.58 -5.41
N ASN A 59 6.85 -7.30 -6.53
CA ASN A 59 5.90 -8.40 -6.74
C ASN A 59 6.20 -9.65 -5.89
N ALA A 60 7.36 -9.71 -5.23
CA ALA A 60 7.71 -10.75 -4.26
C ALA A 60 7.48 -10.32 -2.80
N MET A 61 6.90 -9.13 -2.59
CA MET A 61 6.45 -8.70 -1.27
C MET A 61 5.24 -9.53 -0.83
N ASP A 62 5.25 -10.00 0.42
CA ASP A 62 4.18 -10.77 1.03
C ASP A 62 3.93 -10.30 2.47
N PHE A 63 2.91 -10.86 3.12
CA PHE A 63 2.47 -10.44 4.44
C PHE A 63 3.53 -10.62 5.53
N ASP A 64 4.32 -11.70 5.48
CA ASP A 64 5.42 -11.91 6.44
C ASP A 64 6.51 -10.83 6.29
N LYS A 65 6.86 -10.47 5.05
CA LYS A 65 7.81 -9.39 4.78
C LYS A 65 7.26 -8.02 5.16
N LEU A 66 5.95 -7.79 5.02
CA LEU A 66 5.31 -6.56 5.51
C LEU A 66 5.43 -6.45 7.04
N LEU A 67 5.15 -7.51 7.79
CA LEU A 67 5.32 -7.53 9.26
C LEU A 67 6.78 -7.34 9.68
N LEU A 68 7.72 -7.92 8.95
CA LEU A 68 9.15 -7.69 9.18
C LEU A 68 9.54 -6.23 8.88
N LEU A 69 9.04 -5.66 7.78
CA LEU A 69 9.27 -4.24 7.45
C LEU A 69 8.72 -3.32 8.54
N LYS A 70 7.50 -3.58 9.03
CA LYS A 70 6.91 -2.88 10.17
C LYS A 70 7.86 -2.88 11.36
N SER A 71 8.36 -4.05 11.75
CA SER A 71 9.26 -4.21 12.89
C SER A 71 10.58 -3.44 12.72
N VAL A 72 11.15 -3.45 11.50
CA VAL A 72 12.34 -2.65 11.17
C VAL A 72 12.02 -1.16 11.32
N VAL A 73 10.94 -0.67 10.71
CA VAL A 73 10.54 0.74 10.78
C VAL A 73 10.33 1.18 12.23
N GLU A 74 9.61 0.40 13.03
CA GLU A 74 9.38 0.69 14.46
C GLU A 74 10.69 0.80 15.25
N SER A 75 11.67 -0.08 14.98
CA SER A 75 12.97 -0.02 15.66
C SER A 75 13.72 1.30 15.42
N PHE A 76 13.57 1.91 14.25
CA PHE A 76 14.12 3.24 13.95
C PHE A 76 13.28 4.35 14.58
N LEU A 77 11.96 4.24 14.52
CA LEU A 77 11.06 5.26 15.08
C LEU A 77 11.20 5.38 16.61
N LEU A 78 11.52 4.28 17.32
CA LEU A 78 11.78 4.28 18.76
C LEU A 78 13.06 5.02 19.17
N ARG A 79 14.02 5.22 18.26
CA ARG A 79 15.30 5.86 18.56
C ARG A 79 15.16 7.38 18.63
N THR A 80 15.60 8.01 19.72
CA THR A 80 15.50 9.46 19.91
C THR A 80 16.33 10.29 18.93
N ASP A 81 17.38 9.72 18.33
CA ASP A 81 18.20 10.41 17.33
C ASP A 81 17.55 10.47 15.94
N ILE A 82 16.62 9.56 15.63
CA ILE A 82 15.90 9.53 14.35
C ILE A 82 14.72 10.49 14.37
N SER A 83 14.67 11.37 13.37
CA SER A 83 13.60 12.36 13.17
C SER A 83 12.48 11.86 12.24
N GLY A 84 12.77 10.92 11.34
CA GLY A 84 11.82 10.37 10.38
C GLY A 84 12.40 9.18 9.62
N VAL A 85 11.53 8.46 8.90
CA VAL A 85 11.90 7.27 8.11
C VAL A 85 11.47 7.46 6.66
N VAL A 86 12.37 7.15 5.72
CA VAL A 86 12.08 7.04 4.29
C VAL A 86 12.22 5.59 3.87
N ILE A 87 11.27 5.07 3.08
CA ILE A 87 11.30 3.71 2.57
C ILE A 87 11.33 3.75 1.05
N THR A 88 12.42 3.26 0.45
CA THR A 88 12.50 3.09 -1.00
C THR A 88 11.99 1.72 -1.39
N HIS A 89 10.98 1.65 -2.25
CA HIS A 89 10.26 0.43 -2.60
C HIS A 89 10.05 0.30 -4.12
N GLY A 90 9.88 -0.93 -4.61
CA GLY A 90 9.43 -1.17 -5.98
C GLY A 90 7.98 -0.73 -6.20
N THR A 91 7.68 -0.16 -7.37
CA THR A 91 6.41 0.56 -7.59
C THR A 91 5.19 -0.35 -7.71
N ASP A 92 5.34 -1.63 -8.04
CA ASP A 92 4.18 -2.51 -8.31
C ASP A 92 3.30 -2.75 -7.09
N THR A 93 3.90 -2.81 -5.90
CA THR A 93 3.19 -3.00 -4.61
C THR A 93 3.49 -1.87 -3.62
N LEU A 94 3.97 -0.73 -4.12
CA LEU A 94 4.27 0.45 -3.30
C LEU A 94 2.99 0.97 -2.62
N GLU A 95 1.85 1.04 -3.34
CA GLU A 95 0.58 1.46 -2.74
C GLU A 95 0.11 0.53 -1.61
N GLU A 96 0.32 -0.78 -1.78
CA GLU A 96 -0.07 -1.81 -0.81
C GLU A 96 0.79 -1.71 0.46
N THR A 97 2.11 -1.61 0.28
CA THR A 97 3.06 -1.48 1.39
C THR A 97 2.83 -0.18 2.16
N SER A 98 2.58 0.92 1.45
CA SER A 98 2.28 2.22 2.07
C SER A 98 0.99 2.16 2.87
N TYR A 99 -0.05 1.51 2.32
CA TYR A 99 -1.32 1.36 3.01
C TYR A 99 -1.18 0.49 4.26
N PHE A 100 -0.51 -0.65 4.16
CA PHE A 100 -0.21 -1.51 5.30
C PHE A 100 0.53 -0.77 6.42
N LEU A 101 1.62 -0.08 6.09
CA LEU A 101 2.41 0.68 7.07
C LEU A 101 1.59 1.80 7.70
N SER A 102 0.69 2.42 6.93
CA SER A 102 -0.26 3.36 7.50
C SER A 102 -1.08 2.66 8.59
N LEU A 103 -1.69 1.51 8.33
CA LEU A 103 -2.53 0.80 9.32
C LEU A 103 -1.74 0.29 10.53
N ALA A 104 -0.45 -0.03 10.35
CA ALA A 104 0.33 -0.77 11.34
C ALA A 104 1.30 0.09 12.16
N ILE A 105 1.63 1.31 11.72
CA ILE A 105 2.58 2.18 12.42
C ILE A 105 1.85 3.31 13.15
N THR A 106 1.99 3.32 14.48
CA THR A 106 1.59 4.44 15.34
C THR A 106 2.85 5.24 15.71
N SER A 107 3.04 6.43 15.11
CA SER A 107 4.21 7.27 15.39
C SER A 107 3.92 8.74 15.12
N HIS A 108 4.51 9.62 15.94
CA HIS A 108 4.52 11.07 15.68
C HIS A 108 5.62 11.49 14.70
N LYS A 109 6.60 10.61 14.44
CA LYS A 109 7.64 10.83 13.43
C LYS A 109 7.14 10.34 12.07
N PRO A 110 7.40 11.09 10.98
CA PRO A 110 6.92 10.76 9.65
C PRO A 110 7.55 9.47 9.11
N VAL A 111 6.72 8.69 8.42
CA VAL A 111 7.16 7.56 7.58
C VAL A 111 6.77 7.88 6.14
N VAL A 112 7.76 8.01 5.25
CA VAL A 112 7.51 8.37 3.85
C VAL A 112 7.97 7.24 2.94
N THR A 113 7.06 6.71 2.14
CA THR A 113 7.39 5.71 1.12
C THR A 113 7.58 6.39 -0.23
N THR A 114 8.49 5.84 -1.04
CA THR A 114 8.72 6.30 -2.41
C THR A 114 9.30 5.18 -3.28
N GLY A 115 9.42 5.43 -4.59
CA GLY A 115 9.96 4.50 -5.56
C GLY A 115 10.44 5.22 -6.82
N SER A 116 10.67 4.48 -7.89
CA SER A 116 10.92 5.06 -9.22
C SER A 116 10.33 4.19 -10.33
N GLN A 117 9.86 4.83 -11.40
CA GLN A 117 9.43 4.13 -12.62
C GLN A 117 10.63 3.79 -13.50
N ARG A 118 11.66 4.63 -13.48
CA ARG A 118 12.90 4.43 -14.21
C ARG A 118 14.03 4.03 -13.29
N ILE A 119 15.00 3.29 -13.81
CA ILE A 119 16.21 2.95 -13.06
C ILE A 119 17.08 4.20 -12.86
N PRO A 120 17.97 4.25 -11.86
CA PRO A 120 18.81 5.42 -11.60
C PRO A 120 19.67 5.89 -12.79
N SER A 121 20.16 4.97 -13.60
CA SER A 121 21.04 5.28 -14.75
C SER A 121 20.32 5.70 -16.03
N GLU A 122 18.99 5.68 -16.04
CA GLU A 122 18.20 6.04 -17.22
C GLU A 122 18.11 7.56 -17.41
N ILE A 123 18.17 8.03 -18.66
CA ILE A 123 18.02 9.46 -18.96
C ILE A 123 16.62 9.91 -18.55
N GLY A 124 16.56 10.98 -17.75
CA GLY A 124 15.30 11.48 -17.20
C GLY A 124 14.72 10.59 -16.11
N SER A 125 15.55 9.83 -15.39
CA SER A 125 15.12 9.05 -14.23
C SER A 125 14.46 9.92 -13.16
N ASP A 126 13.35 9.42 -12.61
CA ASP A 126 12.59 10.02 -11.51
C ASP A 126 13.15 9.66 -10.13
N SER A 127 14.08 8.69 -10.06
CA SER A 127 14.65 8.16 -8.82
C SER A 127 15.21 9.23 -7.88
N PHE A 128 16.07 10.12 -8.36
CA PHE A 128 16.69 11.15 -7.53
C PHE A 128 15.67 12.13 -6.95
N ALA A 129 14.77 12.65 -7.81
CA ALA A 129 13.76 13.61 -7.40
C ALA A 129 12.83 13.00 -6.35
N ASN A 130 12.36 11.78 -6.58
CA ASN A 130 11.49 11.06 -5.65
C ASN A 130 12.17 10.80 -4.28
N ILE A 131 13.44 10.38 -4.25
CA ILE A 131 14.18 10.19 -2.99
C ILE A 131 14.39 11.52 -2.26
N ARG A 132 14.82 12.56 -2.98
CA ARG A 132 15.01 13.91 -2.42
C ARG A 132 13.73 14.42 -1.78
N ASP A 133 12.61 14.28 -2.48
CA ASP A 133 11.31 14.78 -2.03
C ASP A 133 10.82 13.98 -0.82
N ALA A 134 11.02 12.66 -0.81
CA ALA A 134 10.71 11.82 0.34
C ALA A 134 11.54 12.20 1.58
N ILE A 135 12.85 12.46 1.41
CA ILE A 135 13.72 12.93 2.50
C ILE A 135 13.29 14.31 2.99
N THR A 136 12.98 15.24 2.07
CA THR A 136 12.48 16.58 2.40
C THR A 136 11.22 16.50 3.25
N LEU A 137 10.25 15.65 2.85
CA LEU A 137 9.02 15.45 3.62
C LEU A 137 9.29 14.81 4.99
N ALA A 138 10.13 13.78 5.06
CA ALA A 138 10.49 13.13 6.32
C ALA A 138 11.25 14.07 7.28
N ALA A 139 11.91 15.09 6.75
CA ALA A 139 12.62 16.12 7.49
C ALA A 139 11.77 17.39 7.75
N ALA A 140 10.50 17.46 7.33
CA ALA A 140 9.68 18.66 7.56
C ALA A 140 9.27 18.82 9.04
N ASP A 141 9.17 20.06 9.54
CA ASP A 141 8.75 20.41 10.91
C ASP A 141 7.22 20.64 11.03
N GLN A 142 6.40 19.90 10.27
CA GLN A 142 4.95 20.09 10.38
C GLN A 142 4.32 19.10 11.37
N PRO A 143 3.50 19.60 12.32
CA PRO A 143 3.06 18.84 13.50
C PRO A 143 2.01 17.75 13.23
N ASP A 144 1.34 17.75 12.07
CA ASP A 144 0.13 16.95 11.84
C ASP A 144 0.28 15.78 10.84
N TYR A 145 1.51 15.37 10.51
CA TYR A 145 1.75 14.17 9.70
C TYR A 145 1.82 12.90 10.55
N SER A 146 0.79 12.62 11.35
CA SER A 146 0.73 11.38 12.16
C SER A 146 0.48 10.13 11.33
N ASP A 147 0.94 10.09 10.08
CA ASP A 147 0.63 9.04 9.12
C ASP A 147 1.84 8.67 8.27
N THR A 148 1.86 7.40 7.84
CA THR A 148 2.65 7.02 6.67
C THR A 148 2.12 7.79 5.46
N LEU A 149 3.02 8.34 4.64
CA LEU A 149 2.72 9.07 3.41
C LEU A 149 3.45 8.44 2.23
N LEU A 150 2.90 8.58 1.03
CA LEU A 150 3.58 8.20 -0.21
C LEU A 150 3.94 9.46 -0.99
N VAL A 151 5.20 9.59 -1.39
CA VAL A 151 5.67 10.67 -2.27
C VAL A 151 6.11 10.10 -3.60
N PHE A 152 5.59 10.68 -4.69
CA PHE A 152 5.95 10.31 -6.04
C PHE A 152 5.73 11.47 -7.00
N ASN A 153 6.71 11.77 -7.86
CA ASN A 153 6.60 12.81 -8.88
C ASN A 153 6.10 14.15 -8.31
N GLU A 154 6.77 14.63 -7.25
CA GLU A 154 6.47 15.90 -6.53
C GLU A 154 5.08 15.97 -5.86
N LYS A 155 4.29 14.88 -5.88
CA LYS A 155 2.98 14.78 -5.25
C LYS A 155 3.06 13.98 -3.95
N ILE A 156 2.33 14.44 -2.94
CA ILE A 156 2.18 13.77 -1.65
C ILE A 156 0.79 13.14 -1.61
N PHE A 157 0.73 11.85 -1.31
CA PHE A 157 -0.50 11.07 -1.35
C PHE A 157 -0.82 10.41 -0.01
N SER A 158 -2.12 10.32 0.29
CA SER A 158 -2.65 9.44 1.32
C SER A 158 -2.56 7.98 0.88
N PRO A 159 -1.90 7.09 1.66
CA PRO A 159 -1.80 5.68 1.31
C PRO A 159 -3.14 4.95 1.19
N ARG A 160 -4.22 5.46 1.82
CA ARG A 160 -5.56 4.87 1.68
C ARG A 160 -6.10 4.95 0.25
N SER A 161 -5.82 6.03 -0.45
CA SER A 161 -6.50 6.33 -1.72
C SER A 161 -5.60 6.18 -2.94
N VAL A 162 -4.29 6.35 -2.77
CA VAL A 162 -3.33 6.32 -3.88
C VAL A 162 -3.26 4.97 -4.59
N ARG A 163 -3.17 4.98 -5.92
CA ARG A 163 -3.04 3.79 -6.76
C ARG A 163 -2.04 4.02 -7.88
N LYS A 164 -1.32 2.98 -8.29
CA LYS A 164 -0.54 2.93 -9.52
C LYS A 164 -1.50 2.84 -10.70
N VAL A 165 -1.60 3.92 -11.46
CA VAL A 165 -2.52 4.06 -12.61
C VAL A 165 -1.82 3.94 -13.96
N HIS A 166 -0.48 3.95 -13.97
CA HIS A 166 0.29 3.81 -15.20
C HIS A 166 1.45 2.83 -15.05
N THR A 167 1.67 2.02 -16.09
CA THR A 167 2.68 0.95 -16.12
C THR A 167 4.11 1.46 -16.29
N SER A 168 4.32 2.58 -16.99
CA SER A 168 5.65 3.15 -17.26
C SER A 168 5.85 4.67 -17.05
N ASN A 169 4.79 5.49 -17.05
CA ASN A 169 4.91 6.95 -16.96
C ASN A 169 5.37 7.35 -15.55
N VAL A 170 6.27 8.35 -15.48
CA VAL A 170 6.73 8.94 -14.21
C VAL A 170 5.59 9.56 -13.41
N ASP A 171 4.51 10.00 -14.07
CA ASP A 171 3.25 10.32 -13.39
C ASP A 171 2.40 9.05 -13.19
N GLY A 172 2.96 8.08 -12.46
CA GLY A 172 2.45 6.72 -12.39
C GLY A 172 1.40 6.47 -11.32
N PHE A 173 1.21 7.40 -10.38
CA PHE A 173 0.32 7.27 -9.23
C PHE A 173 -0.73 8.38 -9.21
N ALA A 174 -1.96 8.02 -8.85
CA ALA A 174 -3.08 8.97 -8.75
C ALA A 174 -4.04 8.59 -7.61
N GLY A 175 -4.93 9.52 -7.27
CA GLY A 175 -5.91 9.37 -6.18
C GLY A 175 -5.35 9.81 -4.82
N GLY A 176 -6.14 10.55 -4.05
CA GLY A 176 -5.78 10.94 -2.68
C GLY A 176 -4.56 11.84 -2.55
N GLN A 177 -4.29 12.70 -3.53
CA GLN A 177 -3.26 13.72 -3.40
C GLN A 177 -3.66 14.70 -2.29
N ILE A 178 -2.77 14.89 -1.32
CA ILE A 178 -2.98 15.77 -0.17
C ILE A 178 -2.05 17.00 -0.18
N GLY A 179 -1.03 16.98 -1.03
CA GLY A 179 -0.05 18.05 -1.11
C GLY A 179 0.94 17.86 -2.26
N THR A 180 1.92 18.75 -2.30
CA THR A 180 2.98 18.80 -3.30
C THR A 180 4.30 19.22 -2.66
N ILE A 181 5.40 18.91 -3.33
CA ILE A 181 6.73 19.38 -2.97
C ILE A 181 7.26 20.17 -4.16
N ASP A 182 7.50 21.47 -3.97
CA ASP A 182 8.04 22.34 -5.02
C ASP A 182 9.34 22.95 -4.52
N ARG A 183 10.45 22.70 -5.24
CA ARG A 183 11.79 23.23 -4.91
C ARG A 183 12.24 22.95 -3.45
N GLY A 184 11.83 21.82 -2.89
CA GLY A 184 12.15 21.44 -1.50
C GLY A 184 11.20 22.04 -0.45
N GLU A 185 10.19 22.80 -0.88
CA GLU A 185 9.14 23.31 0.00
C GLU A 185 7.95 22.35 0.00
N VAL A 186 7.55 21.91 1.20
CA VAL A 186 6.41 21.01 1.39
C VAL A 186 5.14 21.82 1.55
N PHE A 187 4.18 21.61 0.65
CA PHE A 187 2.87 22.27 0.68
C PHE A 187 1.75 21.25 0.83
N ILE A 188 0.98 21.33 1.92
CA ILE A 188 -0.16 20.45 2.20
C ILE A 188 -1.45 21.22 2.03
N GLN A 189 -2.36 20.66 1.25
CA GLN A 189 -3.66 21.23 0.93
C GLN A 189 -4.76 20.65 1.81
N CYS A 190 -4.67 19.36 2.14
CA CYS A 190 -5.71 18.63 2.88
C CYS A 190 -5.07 17.74 3.95
N THR A 191 -5.49 17.91 5.21
CA THR A 191 -5.04 17.07 6.34
C THR A 191 -6.15 16.15 6.86
N ALA A 192 -7.23 15.94 6.10
CA ALA A 192 -8.39 15.19 6.58
C ALA A 192 -8.01 13.74 6.91
N THR A 193 -7.74 13.47 8.17
CA THR A 193 -7.56 12.13 8.74
C THR A 193 -8.94 11.62 9.12
N ALA A 194 -9.52 10.79 8.25
CA ALA A 194 -10.59 9.91 8.71
C ALA A 194 -10.05 9.09 9.89
N ALA A 195 -10.89 8.81 10.88
CA ALA A 195 -10.52 7.92 11.99
C ALA A 195 -9.99 6.61 11.40
N LYS A 196 -8.74 6.30 11.71
CA LYS A 196 -8.01 5.22 11.08
C LYS A 196 -8.00 4.00 11.99
N ALA A 197 -8.28 2.83 11.43
CA ALA A 197 -7.94 1.59 12.10
C ALA A 197 -6.40 1.53 12.26
N CYS A 198 -5.93 1.60 13.50
CA CYS A 198 -4.52 1.42 13.82
C CYS A 198 -4.35 0.14 14.64
N PHE A 199 -3.40 -0.69 14.23
CA PHE A 199 -3.13 -1.98 14.88
C PHE A 199 -1.84 -1.89 15.70
N ASP A 200 -1.95 -1.43 16.95
CA ASP A 200 -0.81 -1.39 17.88
C ASP A 200 -0.18 -2.78 18.07
N ALA A 201 -1.01 -3.83 18.09
CA ALA A 201 -0.59 -5.22 18.08
C ALA A 201 -1.15 -5.93 16.83
N LEU A 202 -0.24 -6.37 15.97
CA LEU A 202 -0.57 -7.20 14.80
C LEU A 202 0.38 -8.41 14.77
N PRO A 203 0.03 -9.52 15.44
CA PRO A 203 0.94 -10.66 15.61
C PRO A 203 1.13 -11.46 14.31
N ALA A 204 0.12 -11.47 13.45
CA ALA A 204 0.15 -12.11 12.14
C ALA A 204 -0.85 -11.40 11.22
N MET A 205 -0.71 -11.59 9.91
CA MET A 205 -1.74 -11.24 8.94
C MET A 205 -2.49 -12.52 8.54
N ALA A 206 -3.81 -12.45 8.50
CA ALA A 206 -4.63 -13.59 8.10
C ALA A 206 -4.48 -13.90 6.60
N GLU A 207 -4.67 -15.17 6.23
CA GLU A 207 -4.70 -15.56 4.82
C GLU A 207 -6.00 -15.06 4.16
N VAL A 208 -5.86 -14.15 3.19
CA VAL A 208 -6.99 -13.53 2.47
C VAL A 208 -6.78 -13.65 0.97
N GLN A 209 -7.76 -14.24 0.29
CA GLN A 209 -7.78 -14.36 -1.17
C GLN A 209 -8.47 -13.15 -1.81
N LEU A 210 -8.12 -12.84 -3.06
CA LEU A 210 -8.73 -11.78 -3.86
C LEU A 210 -9.18 -12.35 -5.22
N ILE A 211 -10.47 -12.21 -5.53
CA ILE A 211 -11.05 -12.69 -6.78
C ILE A 211 -11.73 -11.52 -7.51
N LYS A 212 -11.31 -11.27 -8.75
CA LYS A 212 -11.97 -10.31 -9.63
C LYS A 212 -13.13 -10.96 -10.38
N ALA A 213 -14.30 -10.32 -10.35
CA ALA A 213 -15.42 -10.72 -11.19
C ALA A 213 -15.18 -10.28 -12.64
N ALA A 214 -15.39 -11.21 -13.58
CA ALA A 214 -15.41 -10.90 -15.01
C ALA A 214 -16.52 -11.68 -15.72
N SER A 215 -16.93 -11.16 -16.88
CA SER A 215 -18.08 -11.70 -17.62
C SER A 215 -17.88 -13.18 -17.97
N GLY A 216 -18.87 -14.01 -17.66
CA GLY A 216 -18.83 -15.45 -17.93
C GLY A 216 -17.96 -16.30 -17.00
N MET A 217 -17.34 -15.71 -15.96
CA MET A 217 -16.58 -16.49 -14.98
C MET A 217 -17.50 -17.37 -14.12
N SER A 218 -17.08 -18.61 -13.86
CA SER A 218 -17.72 -19.51 -12.91
C SER A 218 -17.34 -19.18 -11.46
N ASP A 219 -18.01 -19.84 -10.50
CA ASP A 219 -17.75 -19.71 -9.06
C ASP A 219 -16.55 -20.55 -8.57
N LEU A 220 -15.78 -21.15 -9.50
CA LEU A 220 -14.69 -22.11 -9.22
C LEU A 220 -13.71 -21.59 -8.17
N PHE A 221 -13.22 -20.36 -8.35
CA PHE A 221 -12.20 -19.80 -7.46
C PHE A 221 -12.76 -19.43 -6.08
N ILE A 222 -14.06 -19.13 -5.98
CA ILE A 222 -14.72 -18.89 -4.68
C ILE A 222 -14.75 -20.19 -3.91
N ARG A 223 -15.20 -21.28 -4.53
CA ARG A 223 -15.22 -22.60 -3.89
C ARG A 223 -13.82 -23.07 -3.51
N ALA A 224 -12.83 -22.87 -4.38
CA ALA A 224 -11.44 -23.19 -4.08
C ALA A 224 -10.93 -22.43 -2.84
N ALA A 225 -11.22 -21.12 -2.74
CA ALA A 225 -10.89 -20.32 -1.57
C ALA A 225 -11.59 -20.83 -0.30
N THR A 226 -12.88 -21.17 -0.38
CA THR A 226 -13.65 -21.72 0.75
C THR A 226 -13.08 -23.04 1.28
N THR A 227 -12.52 -23.89 0.40
CA THR A 227 -11.90 -25.17 0.78
C THR A 227 -10.43 -25.05 1.18
N SER A 228 -9.84 -23.86 1.05
CA SER A 228 -8.46 -23.59 1.47
C SER A 228 -8.40 -23.22 2.96
N ASN A 229 -7.22 -22.81 3.45
CA ASN A 229 -7.06 -22.28 4.80
C ASN A 229 -7.35 -20.76 4.90
N ALA A 230 -7.85 -20.14 3.82
CA ALA A 230 -8.17 -18.72 3.80
C ALA A 230 -9.24 -18.38 4.84
N GLN A 231 -8.96 -17.35 5.64
CA GLN A 231 -9.88 -16.84 6.66
C GLN A 231 -10.75 -15.69 6.13
N GLY A 232 -10.34 -15.10 5.02
CA GLY A 232 -11.09 -14.04 4.33
C GLY A 232 -11.02 -14.15 2.82
N LEU A 233 -12.02 -13.56 2.17
CA LEU A 233 -12.12 -13.45 0.73
C LEU A 233 -12.57 -12.04 0.37
N VAL A 234 -11.80 -11.35 -0.47
CA VAL A 234 -12.23 -10.13 -1.13
C VAL A 234 -12.69 -10.46 -2.55
N ILE A 235 -13.88 -9.99 -2.91
CA ILE A 235 -14.40 -10.07 -4.27
C ILE A 235 -14.40 -8.66 -4.85
N GLU A 236 -13.72 -8.46 -5.97
CA GLU A 236 -13.78 -7.22 -6.75
C GLU A 236 -14.95 -7.34 -7.74
N GLY A 237 -16.11 -6.83 -7.34
CA GLY A 237 -17.37 -6.96 -8.08
C GLY A 237 -17.57 -5.91 -9.17
N PHE A 238 -18.62 -6.10 -9.99
CA PHE A 238 -19.00 -5.14 -11.01
C PHE A 238 -19.66 -3.89 -10.42
N GLY A 239 -19.45 -2.73 -11.04
CA GLY A 239 -20.23 -1.52 -10.79
C GLY A 239 -20.31 -1.16 -9.31
N ARG A 240 -21.50 -1.25 -8.69
CA ARG A 240 -21.69 -0.91 -7.27
C ARG A 240 -21.45 -2.08 -6.30
N GLY A 241 -20.65 -3.07 -6.69
CA GLY A 241 -20.34 -4.25 -5.89
C GLY A 241 -21.29 -5.43 -6.17
N HIS A 242 -21.54 -5.71 -7.45
CA HIS A 242 -22.41 -6.80 -7.90
C HIS A 242 -21.60 -8.01 -8.37
N VAL A 243 -22.19 -9.20 -8.27
CA VAL A 243 -21.62 -10.45 -8.77
C VAL A 243 -22.64 -11.19 -9.65
N PRO A 244 -22.20 -12.15 -10.47
CA PRO A 244 -23.14 -13.02 -11.18
C PRO A 244 -24.07 -13.75 -10.19
N PRO A 245 -25.38 -13.86 -10.47
CA PRO A 245 -26.32 -14.59 -9.61
C PRO A 245 -25.88 -16.04 -9.33
N SER A 246 -25.20 -16.67 -10.30
CA SER A 246 -24.66 -18.03 -10.17
C SER A 246 -23.59 -18.19 -9.09
N TRP A 247 -22.99 -17.11 -8.61
CA TRP A 247 -21.98 -17.14 -7.56
C TRP A 247 -22.59 -17.17 -6.15
N LEU A 248 -23.87 -16.78 -6.00
CA LEU A 248 -24.53 -16.69 -4.70
C LEU A 248 -24.42 -17.97 -3.86
N PRO A 249 -24.63 -19.19 -4.40
CA PRO A 249 -24.49 -20.40 -3.60
C PRO A 249 -23.07 -20.55 -3.02
N ALA A 250 -22.03 -20.35 -3.82
CA ALA A 250 -20.65 -20.46 -3.36
C ALA A 250 -20.26 -19.36 -2.35
N ILE A 251 -20.76 -18.14 -2.53
CA ILE A 251 -20.56 -17.03 -1.59
C ILE A 251 -21.26 -17.33 -0.27
N LYS A 252 -22.48 -17.87 -0.31
CA LYS A 252 -23.20 -18.25 0.90
C LYS A 252 -22.48 -19.38 1.63
N GLU A 253 -22.02 -20.40 0.93
CA GLU A 253 -21.20 -21.48 1.52
C GLU A 253 -19.93 -20.94 2.19
N ALA A 254 -19.26 -19.96 1.57
CA ALA A 254 -18.11 -19.25 2.15
C ALA A 254 -18.47 -18.53 3.46
N VAL A 255 -19.55 -17.75 3.47
CA VAL A 255 -19.98 -17.03 4.69
C VAL A 255 -20.39 -18.03 5.78
N ASP A 256 -21.15 -19.06 5.43
CA ASP A 256 -21.65 -20.07 6.36
C ASP A 256 -20.51 -20.93 6.96
N SER A 257 -19.35 -21.04 6.30
CA SER A 257 -18.15 -21.69 6.86
C SER A 257 -17.38 -20.81 7.86
N GLY A 258 -17.79 -19.56 8.03
CA GLY A 258 -17.16 -18.57 8.91
C GLY A 258 -16.11 -17.69 8.21
N MET A 259 -15.86 -17.88 6.92
CA MET A 259 -14.95 -17.01 6.15
C MET A 259 -15.53 -15.60 6.05
N LYS A 260 -14.68 -14.58 6.27
CA LYS A 260 -15.08 -13.17 6.09
C LYS A 260 -15.06 -12.80 4.62
N VAL A 261 -16.23 -12.63 4.01
CA VAL A 261 -16.36 -12.24 2.61
C VAL A 261 -16.61 -10.73 2.51
N VAL A 262 -15.73 -10.02 1.80
CA VAL A 262 -15.82 -8.58 1.54
C VAL A 262 -16.03 -8.35 0.05
N ILE A 263 -16.93 -7.44 -0.31
CA ILE A 263 -17.16 -7.03 -1.70
C ILE A 263 -16.70 -5.58 -1.91
N THR A 264 -15.86 -5.38 -2.92
CA THR A 264 -15.43 -4.07 -3.43
C THR A 264 -15.91 -3.89 -4.88
N SER A 265 -15.54 -2.78 -5.51
CA SER A 265 -15.84 -2.50 -6.91
C SER A 265 -14.58 -2.60 -7.78
N ALA A 266 -14.78 -3.06 -9.03
CA ALA A 266 -13.80 -2.95 -10.10
C ALA A 266 -13.76 -1.55 -10.75
N CYS A 267 -14.67 -0.64 -10.38
CA CYS A 267 -14.62 0.76 -10.78
C CYS A 267 -13.48 1.47 -10.04
N ASP A 268 -12.80 2.38 -10.74
CA ASP A 268 -11.67 3.12 -10.16
C ASP A 268 -12.12 4.02 -9.00
N GLU A 269 -13.30 4.60 -9.09
CA GLU A 269 -13.84 5.52 -8.09
C GLU A 269 -15.25 5.14 -7.64
N GLY A 270 -15.60 5.60 -6.43
CA GLY A 270 -16.90 5.41 -5.81
C GLY A 270 -16.94 4.23 -4.83
N ARG A 271 -17.98 4.24 -3.99
CA ARG A 271 -18.22 3.18 -3.00
C ARG A 271 -19.27 2.17 -3.46
N VAL A 272 -19.14 0.94 -2.97
CA VAL A 272 -20.24 -0.04 -3.03
C VAL A 272 -21.46 0.48 -2.26
N PHE A 273 -22.67 0.23 -2.78
CA PHE A 273 -23.89 0.78 -2.19
C PHE A 273 -25.14 0.00 -2.61
N PRO A 274 -26.09 -0.26 -1.69
CA PRO A 274 -27.26 -1.11 -1.95
C PRO A 274 -28.37 -0.33 -2.67
N ALA A 275 -28.14 0.03 -3.93
CA ALA A 275 -29.14 0.75 -4.75
C ALA A 275 -30.05 -0.16 -5.58
N TYR A 276 -29.77 -1.45 -5.64
CA TYR A 276 -30.50 -2.40 -6.48
C TYR A 276 -30.86 -3.65 -5.67
N GLU A 277 -31.98 -4.28 -6.04
CA GLU A 277 -32.51 -5.49 -5.43
C GLU A 277 -32.77 -6.55 -6.52
N TYR A 278 -31.81 -7.44 -6.68
CA TYR A 278 -31.88 -8.63 -7.54
C TYR A 278 -30.83 -9.66 -7.08
N PRO A 279 -30.95 -10.95 -7.49
CA PRO A 279 -29.96 -11.96 -7.15
C PRO A 279 -28.52 -11.55 -7.56
N GLY A 280 -27.59 -11.48 -6.62
CA GLY A 280 -26.20 -11.06 -6.86
C GLY A 280 -25.96 -9.54 -6.79
N SER A 281 -27.01 -8.77 -6.53
CA SER A 281 -26.88 -7.34 -6.19
C SER A 281 -26.16 -7.15 -4.85
N PHE A 282 -25.61 -5.96 -4.61
CA PHE A 282 -24.92 -5.68 -3.35
C PHE A 282 -25.85 -5.82 -2.13
N ALA A 283 -27.13 -5.45 -2.28
CA ALA A 283 -28.14 -5.60 -1.22
C ALA A 283 -28.42 -7.08 -0.90
N ASP A 284 -28.50 -7.93 -1.93
CA ASP A 284 -28.66 -9.37 -1.76
C ASP A 284 -27.41 -10.00 -1.08
N LEU A 285 -26.21 -9.59 -1.49
CA LEU A 285 -24.98 -10.04 -0.88
C LEU A 285 -24.89 -9.67 0.61
N THR A 286 -25.21 -8.43 0.98
CA THR A 286 -25.17 -8.01 2.39
C THR A 286 -26.25 -8.69 3.24
N ALA A 287 -27.44 -8.95 2.68
CA ALA A 287 -28.47 -9.76 3.34
C ALA A 287 -27.99 -11.21 3.62
N ASN A 288 -27.04 -11.71 2.82
CA ASN A 288 -26.40 -13.02 3.00
C ASN A 288 -25.05 -12.95 3.77
N GLY A 289 -24.80 -11.87 4.51
CA GLY A 289 -23.65 -11.76 5.41
C GLY A 289 -22.33 -11.32 4.76
N VAL A 290 -22.35 -10.90 3.49
CA VAL A 290 -21.19 -10.27 2.84
C VAL A 290 -21.00 -8.85 3.38
N ILE A 291 -19.74 -8.46 3.56
CA ILE A 291 -19.34 -7.17 4.12
C ILE A 291 -19.01 -6.21 2.99
N GLY A 292 -19.50 -4.97 3.05
CA GLY A 292 -19.14 -3.94 2.07
C GLY A 292 -17.78 -3.31 2.36
N GLY A 293 -16.86 -3.34 1.39
CA GLY A 293 -15.54 -2.71 1.48
C GLY A 293 -15.52 -1.19 1.26
N GLN A 294 -16.67 -0.53 1.32
CA GLN A 294 -16.85 0.91 1.13
C GLN A 294 -16.22 1.40 -0.19
N ASP A 295 -15.28 2.36 -0.13
CA ASP A 295 -14.57 2.98 -1.24
C ASP A 295 -13.13 2.47 -1.42
N LEU A 296 -12.71 1.45 -0.65
CA LEU A 296 -11.41 0.82 -0.81
C LEU A 296 -11.35 0.01 -2.10
N ASP A 297 -10.22 0.10 -2.80
CA ASP A 297 -9.93 -0.89 -3.83
C ASP A 297 -9.68 -2.27 -3.23
N ALA A 298 -9.75 -3.27 -4.08
CA ALA A 298 -9.70 -4.66 -3.66
C ALA A 298 -8.36 -5.06 -3.00
N LYS A 299 -7.23 -4.46 -3.40
CA LYS A 299 -5.92 -4.76 -2.81
C LYS A 299 -5.82 -4.19 -1.40
N LYS A 300 -6.29 -2.95 -1.21
CA LYS A 300 -6.35 -2.33 0.12
C LYS A 300 -7.36 -2.99 1.05
N ALA A 301 -8.56 -3.32 0.54
CA ALA A 301 -9.54 -4.08 1.32
C ALA A 301 -8.98 -5.44 1.76
N ARG A 302 -8.18 -6.11 0.91
CA ARG A 302 -7.50 -7.37 1.26
C ARG A 302 -6.49 -7.19 2.40
N ILE A 303 -5.68 -6.13 2.36
CA ILE A 303 -4.70 -5.84 3.42
C ILE A 303 -5.42 -5.52 4.74
N LEU A 304 -6.44 -4.65 4.71
CA LEU A 304 -7.18 -4.28 5.91
C LEU A 304 -7.89 -5.50 6.51
N LEU A 305 -8.54 -6.32 5.69
CA LEU A 305 -9.19 -7.55 6.16
C LEU A 305 -8.18 -8.51 6.81
N ALA A 306 -7.00 -8.68 6.20
CA ALA A 306 -5.94 -9.51 6.76
C ALA A 306 -5.44 -8.99 8.10
N CYS A 307 -5.31 -7.66 8.25
CA CYS A 307 -4.96 -7.02 9.51
C CYS A 307 -6.04 -7.19 10.59
N LEU A 308 -7.31 -6.93 10.26
CA LEU A 308 -8.43 -7.05 11.21
C LEU A 308 -8.53 -8.46 11.79
N ILE A 309 -8.52 -9.48 10.92
CA ILE A 309 -8.58 -10.89 11.36
C ILE A 309 -7.32 -11.26 12.15
N GLY A 310 -6.14 -10.89 11.65
CA GLY A 310 -4.86 -11.19 12.28
C GLY A 310 -4.67 -10.55 13.66
N ALA A 311 -5.27 -9.37 13.88
CA ALA A 311 -5.32 -8.69 15.18
C ALA A 311 -6.46 -9.18 16.08
N GLY A 312 -7.30 -10.13 15.61
CA GLY A 312 -8.47 -10.59 16.35
C GLY A 312 -9.55 -9.52 16.55
N GLN A 313 -9.57 -8.50 15.70
CA GLN A 313 -10.59 -7.44 15.72
C GLN A 313 -11.88 -7.89 15.02
N ALA A 314 -12.99 -7.25 15.38
CA ALA A 314 -14.25 -7.45 14.68
C ALA A 314 -14.12 -7.01 13.21
N VAL A 315 -14.77 -7.77 12.32
CA VAL A 315 -14.83 -7.45 10.89
C VAL A 315 -16.27 -7.16 10.55
N ASP A 316 -16.58 -5.89 10.29
CA ASP A 316 -17.88 -5.41 9.86
C ASP A 316 -17.75 -4.31 8.80
N SER A 317 -18.87 -3.76 8.34
CA SER A 317 -18.86 -2.73 7.28
C SER A 317 -18.30 -1.38 7.72
N GLN A 318 -18.28 -1.08 9.02
CA GLN A 318 -17.70 0.16 9.56
C GLN A 318 -16.18 0.07 9.62
N SER A 319 -15.65 -1.15 9.73
CA SER A 319 -14.21 -1.41 9.77
C SER A 319 -13.48 -0.93 8.50
N PHE A 320 -14.19 -0.77 7.38
CA PHE A 320 -13.65 -0.36 6.07
C PHE A 320 -13.88 1.12 5.72
N LEU A 321 -14.45 1.90 6.64
CA LEU A 321 -14.61 3.35 6.46
C LEU A 321 -13.27 4.11 6.51
#